data_AF-A0A8H3AFL6-F1
#
_entry.id   AF-A0A8H3AFL6-F1
#
_cell.length_a   1.000
_cell.length_b   1.000
_cell.length_c   1.000
_cell.angle_alpha   90.00
_cell.angle_beta   90.00
_cell.angle_gamma   90.00
#
_symmetry.space_group_name_H-M   'P 1'
#
loop_
_entity.id
_entity.type
_entity.pdbx_description
1 polymer ?
#
loop_
_entity_poly.entity_id
_entity_poly.type
_entity_poly.pdbx_seq_one_letter_code
_entity_poly.pdbx_strand_id
1 'polypeptide(L)'
;MFGLTTVVAFLVVPAVLAHPIEHSHVESRSLGARWYHEIGHPVNSLFARQSNSTNGTLTPGSPDWAKQYPTSGKLTAANLKPEWKAALDKAVSSGLIPTNCPVAKQSGGAAPSYTNSTGKMDPAKQPICSSSSQCRGDDQVYDMPDGLVGISFDDGPLPPSPKLYDFLKQNNVKATHFYIGQNVIQYYQYVQQAFANGDDIAVHTWTHPYMTTLSNEVVMAELAWTMQSISDLTGGRVPRFWRPPYGDSDNRVRAIAKLLGLTTVIWNDDTNDWAITESPPSQTVSGATSVLKKAYSGPKSPGLCILEHELSTQSVQVFMDNFPLIAQNGWTAKSIAEALDAPFYQNSADNTSPVTTVGIAEPVPTLAPSSTTSSSSTSGGNSNNGTNSGTSSGSSNSSSESSHSAALPNAAWPAWLSLAAMIPMSIVLF
;
A
#
# COMPACT_ATOMS: atom_id res chain seq x y z
N MET A 1 -4.73 30.00 80.89
CA MET A 1 -4.47 30.73 79.63
C MET A 1 -5.11 29.93 78.51
N PHE A 2 -6.31 30.31 78.09
CA PHE A 2 -7.01 29.69 76.96
C PHE A 2 -6.55 30.39 75.68
N GLY A 3 -5.88 29.64 74.79
CA GLY A 3 -5.46 30.13 73.47
C GLY A 3 -6.59 29.97 72.47
N LEU A 4 -7.03 31.09 71.92
CA LEU A 4 -8.07 31.21 70.90
C LEU A 4 -7.41 31.31 69.51
N THR A 5 -7.94 30.56 68.53
CA THR A 5 -7.92 30.81 67.07
C THR A 5 -6.54 30.81 66.35
N THR A 6 -6.35 30.12 65.22
CA THR A 6 -7.02 30.36 63.93
C THR A 6 -6.90 29.13 63.02
N VAL A 7 -8.03 28.64 62.50
CA VAL A 7 -8.06 27.67 61.39
C VAL A 7 -8.18 28.48 60.10
N VAL A 8 -7.16 28.43 59.24
CA VAL A 8 -7.22 29.00 57.88
C VAL A 8 -7.77 27.92 56.96
N ALA A 9 -9.01 28.07 56.52
CA ALA A 9 -9.60 27.27 55.46
C ALA A 9 -9.08 27.77 54.11
N PHE A 10 -8.19 27.01 53.46
CA PHE A 10 -7.84 27.23 52.06
C PHE A 10 -8.94 26.65 51.16
N LEU A 11 -9.77 27.54 50.63
CA LEU A 11 -10.64 27.28 49.47
C LEU A 11 -9.75 27.11 48.24
N VAL A 12 -9.51 25.87 47.82
CA VAL A 12 -8.90 25.56 46.52
C VAL A 12 -9.99 25.61 45.47
N VAL A 13 -10.03 26.69 44.70
CA VAL A 13 -10.82 26.79 43.47
C VAL A 13 -10.02 26.08 42.37
N PRO A 14 -10.59 25.11 41.63
CA PRO A 14 -9.89 24.55 40.49
C PRO A 14 -9.83 25.60 39.38
N ALA A 15 -8.63 26.08 39.09
CA ALA A 15 -8.37 26.85 37.87
C ALA A 15 -8.54 25.89 36.68
N VAL A 16 -9.66 26.05 35.97
CA VAL A 16 -9.83 25.52 34.61
C VAL A 16 -8.84 26.27 33.73
N LEU A 17 -7.66 25.70 33.54
CA LEU A 17 -6.78 26.08 32.44
C LEU A 17 -7.44 25.59 31.16
N ALA A 18 -8.21 26.48 30.54
CA ALA A 18 -8.55 26.37 29.13
C ALA A 18 -7.23 26.38 28.36
N HIS A 19 -6.72 25.20 28.01
CA HIS A 19 -5.73 25.10 26.96
C HIS A 19 -6.37 25.67 25.69
N PRO A 20 -5.74 26.66 25.02
CA PRO A 20 -6.13 26.95 23.65
C PRO A 20 -5.88 25.66 22.87
N ILE A 21 -6.93 25.16 22.21
CA ILE A 21 -6.79 24.19 21.15
C ILE A 21 -6.00 24.91 20.07
N GLU A 22 -4.68 24.76 20.12
CA GLU A 22 -3.80 25.10 19.03
C GLU A 22 -4.16 24.09 17.93
N HIS A 23 -5.01 24.52 17.01
CA HIS A 23 -5.20 23.78 15.78
C HIS A 23 -3.82 23.71 15.13
N SER A 24 -3.19 22.52 15.15
CA SER A 24 -2.01 22.29 14.35
C SER A 24 -2.41 22.56 12.92
N HIS A 25 -1.99 23.70 12.38
CA HIS A 25 -1.92 23.86 10.95
C HIS A 25 -1.03 22.71 10.49
N VAL A 26 -1.63 21.74 9.80
CA VAL A 26 -0.90 20.81 8.96
C VAL A 26 0.04 21.69 8.15
N GLU A 27 1.33 21.68 8.47
CA GLU A 27 2.32 22.29 7.59
C GLU A 27 2.14 21.57 6.26
N SER A 28 1.45 22.23 5.33
CA SER A 28 1.47 21.87 3.93
C SER A 28 2.89 22.15 3.43
N ARG A 29 3.84 21.30 3.81
CA ARG A 29 5.12 21.27 3.13
C ARG A 29 4.79 20.95 1.69
N SER A 30 4.90 21.97 0.84
CA SER A 30 4.81 21.79 -0.59
C SER A 30 5.87 20.75 -0.94
N LEU A 31 5.41 19.65 -1.52
CA LEU A 31 6.26 18.63 -2.08
C LEU A 31 7.22 19.35 -3.05
N GLY A 32 8.52 19.23 -2.81
CA GLY A 32 9.55 20.09 -3.42
C GLY A 32 9.47 20.09 -4.95
N ALA A 33 9.87 21.21 -5.58
CA ALA A 33 9.66 21.52 -7.00
C ALA A 33 10.26 20.54 -8.04
N ARG A 34 10.90 19.44 -7.63
CA ARG A 34 11.42 18.38 -8.52
C ARG A 34 10.56 17.12 -8.41
N TRP A 35 9.33 17.26 -8.92
CA TRP A 35 8.27 16.24 -9.02
C TRP A 35 8.40 15.34 -10.26
N TYR A 36 9.60 15.11 -10.77
CA TYR A 36 9.81 14.41 -12.03
C TYR A 36 10.96 13.42 -11.94
N HIS A 37 10.74 12.21 -12.47
CA HIS A 37 11.82 11.38 -12.99
C HIS A 37 12.39 12.08 -14.23
N GLU A 38 13.70 12.04 -14.48
CA GLU A 38 14.29 12.63 -15.69
C GLU A 38 13.61 12.10 -16.96
N ILE A 39 13.42 12.94 -17.99
CA ILE A 39 12.66 12.59 -19.21
C ILE A 39 13.26 11.37 -19.94
N GLY A 40 14.56 11.12 -19.81
CA GLY A 40 15.22 9.96 -20.41
C GLY A 40 15.11 8.65 -19.63
N HIS A 41 14.38 8.62 -18.52
CA HIS A 41 14.44 7.54 -17.55
C HIS A 41 13.36 6.46 -17.76
N PRO A 42 13.65 5.16 -17.58
CA PRO A 42 12.68 4.09 -17.84
C PRO A 42 11.38 4.22 -17.04
N VAL A 43 11.43 4.64 -15.76
CA VAL A 43 10.22 4.91 -14.98
C VAL A 43 9.49 6.16 -15.38
N ASN A 44 10.19 7.16 -15.95
CA ASN A 44 9.48 8.26 -16.59
C ASN A 44 8.68 7.70 -17.77
N SER A 45 9.26 6.88 -18.65
CA SER A 45 8.50 6.32 -19.77
C SER A 45 7.30 5.44 -19.36
N LEU A 46 7.33 4.83 -18.17
CA LEU A 46 6.26 3.96 -17.66
C LEU A 46 5.25 4.70 -16.77
N PHE A 47 5.69 5.69 -15.99
CA PHE A 47 4.85 6.39 -15.01
C PHE A 47 4.91 7.91 -15.20
N ALA A 48 5.23 8.37 -16.41
CA ALA A 48 5.32 9.78 -16.75
C ALA A 48 4.06 10.48 -16.29
N ARG A 49 4.28 11.53 -15.48
CA ARG A 49 3.27 12.58 -15.40
C ARG A 49 3.14 13.25 -16.75
N GLN A 50 1.94 13.76 -16.99
CA GLN A 50 1.48 14.44 -18.21
C GLN A 50 2.57 15.25 -18.91
N SER A 51 2.59 15.19 -20.25
CA SER A 51 3.41 16.07 -21.09
C SER A 51 3.34 17.52 -20.61
N ASN A 52 4.46 18.26 -20.68
CA ASN A 52 4.63 19.70 -20.37
C ASN A 52 3.71 20.67 -21.14
N SER A 53 2.46 20.31 -21.42
CA SER A 53 1.40 21.23 -21.79
C SER A 53 1.17 22.16 -20.61
N THR A 54 1.31 23.45 -20.87
CA THR A 54 1.29 24.65 -20.01
C THR A 54 0.09 24.83 -19.07
N ASN A 55 -0.71 23.81 -18.79
CA ASN A 55 -1.73 23.83 -17.74
C ASN A 55 -1.18 23.15 -16.50
N GLY A 56 -1.05 23.91 -15.41
CA GLY A 56 -0.36 23.53 -14.18
C GLY A 56 -0.78 22.19 -13.55
N THR A 57 0.01 21.76 -12.56
CA THR A 57 -0.24 20.57 -11.73
C THR A 57 -1.72 20.41 -11.40
N LEU A 58 -2.35 19.36 -11.91
CA LEU A 58 -3.74 19.04 -11.63
C LEU A 58 -3.92 18.78 -10.14
N THR A 59 -4.78 19.55 -9.50
CA THR A 59 -5.08 19.42 -8.07
C THR A 59 -5.76 18.08 -7.81
N PRO A 60 -5.24 17.23 -6.90
CA PRO A 60 -5.91 16.02 -6.46
C PRO A 60 -7.38 16.29 -6.07
N GLY A 61 -8.29 15.41 -6.50
CA GLY A 61 -9.73 15.57 -6.31
C GLY A 61 -10.44 16.47 -7.31
N SER A 62 -9.74 17.22 -8.16
CA SER A 62 -10.39 17.97 -9.25
C SER A 62 -10.92 17.02 -10.34
N PRO A 63 -11.99 17.40 -11.08
CA PRO A 63 -12.51 16.59 -12.19
C PRO A 63 -11.44 16.28 -13.25
N ASP A 64 -10.56 17.22 -13.55
CA ASP A 64 -9.51 17.03 -14.56
C ASP A 64 -8.40 16.10 -14.06
N TRP A 65 -8.09 16.14 -12.76
CA TRP A 65 -7.21 15.14 -12.15
C TRP A 65 -7.80 13.73 -12.26
N ALA A 66 -9.07 13.56 -11.89
CA ALA A 66 -9.74 12.25 -11.88
C ALA A 66 -9.90 11.63 -13.28
N LYS A 67 -10.12 12.46 -14.33
CA LYS A 67 -10.26 12.00 -15.73
C LYS A 67 -9.02 11.30 -16.30
N GLN A 68 -7.86 11.42 -15.65
CA GLN A 68 -6.62 10.77 -16.08
C GLN A 68 -6.61 9.26 -15.81
N TYR A 69 -7.46 8.79 -14.90
CA TYR A 69 -7.49 7.42 -14.45
C TYR A 69 -8.71 6.67 -15.03
N PRO A 70 -8.64 5.34 -15.19
CA PRO A 70 -9.80 4.56 -15.61
C PRO A 70 -10.98 4.78 -14.67
N THR A 71 -12.16 5.01 -15.25
CA THR A 71 -13.40 5.18 -14.50
C THR A 71 -13.80 3.90 -13.75
N SER A 72 -14.72 4.04 -12.82
CA SER A 72 -15.28 2.92 -12.05
C SER A 72 -15.80 1.80 -12.97
N GLY A 73 -15.46 0.56 -12.62
CA GLY A 73 -15.76 -0.63 -13.41
C GLY A 73 -14.52 -1.50 -13.65
N LYS A 74 -14.75 -2.70 -14.19
CA LYS A 74 -13.68 -3.68 -14.49
C LYS A 74 -12.76 -3.14 -15.59
N LEU A 75 -11.46 -3.30 -15.41
CA LEU A 75 -10.50 -3.00 -16.46
C LEU A 75 -10.57 -4.03 -17.59
N THR A 76 -10.21 -3.56 -18.79
CA THR A 76 -10.02 -4.37 -20.00
C THR A 76 -8.62 -4.11 -20.56
N ALA A 77 -8.19 -4.92 -21.53
CA ALA A 77 -6.92 -4.70 -22.21
C ALA A 77 -6.83 -3.31 -22.89
N ALA A 78 -7.96 -2.68 -23.23
CA ALA A 78 -7.99 -1.33 -23.80
C ALA A 78 -7.59 -0.23 -22.79
N ASN A 79 -7.64 -0.54 -21.48
CA ASN A 79 -7.20 0.38 -20.44
C ASN A 79 -5.68 0.33 -20.22
N LEU A 80 -4.95 -0.60 -20.84
CA LEU A 80 -3.50 -0.71 -20.69
C LEU A 80 -2.79 0.34 -21.54
N LYS A 81 -1.93 1.16 -20.92
CA LYS A 81 -1.15 2.17 -21.64
C LYS A 81 -0.15 1.51 -22.62
N PRO A 82 0.14 2.13 -23.79
CA PRO A 82 1.04 1.57 -24.79
C PRO A 82 2.43 1.19 -24.26
N GLU A 83 3.01 2.00 -23.37
CA GLU A 83 4.31 1.76 -22.73
C GLU A 83 4.31 0.50 -21.85
N TRP A 84 3.24 0.28 -21.09
CA TRP A 84 3.08 -0.91 -20.25
C TRP A 84 2.84 -2.15 -21.09
N LYS A 85 2.07 -2.01 -22.18
CA LYS A 85 1.90 -3.07 -23.15
C LYS A 85 3.22 -3.47 -23.80
N ALA A 86 4.02 -2.49 -24.24
CA ALA A 86 5.32 -2.76 -24.85
C ALA A 86 6.28 -3.49 -23.89
N ALA A 87 6.30 -3.09 -22.61
CA ALA A 87 7.10 -3.76 -21.59
C ALA A 87 6.62 -5.20 -21.33
N LEU A 88 5.30 -5.42 -21.25
CA LEU A 88 4.70 -6.74 -21.11
C LEU A 88 5.01 -7.64 -22.32
N ASP A 89 4.83 -7.14 -23.54
CA ASP A 89 5.09 -7.88 -24.78
C ASP A 89 6.59 -8.27 -24.87
N LYS A 90 7.50 -7.37 -24.46
CA LYS A 90 8.95 -7.66 -24.34
C LYS A 90 9.22 -8.76 -23.31
N ALA A 91 8.57 -8.72 -22.14
CA ALA A 91 8.75 -9.73 -21.11
C ALA A 91 8.21 -11.11 -21.54
N VAL A 92 7.06 -11.14 -22.23
CA VAL A 92 6.47 -12.37 -22.79
C VAL A 92 7.40 -12.96 -23.86
N SER A 93 7.85 -12.16 -24.82
CA SER A 93 8.75 -12.62 -25.89
C SER A 93 10.13 -13.05 -25.37
N SER A 94 10.58 -12.51 -24.23
CA SER A 94 11.82 -12.91 -23.56
C SER A 94 11.66 -14.12 -22.63
N GLY A 95 10.46 -14.69 -22.51
CA GLY A 95 10.19 -15.86 -21.67
C GLY A 95 10.17 -15.58 -20.16
N LEU A 96 10.07 -14.31 -19.75
CA LEU A 96 9.99 -13.92 -18.33
C LEU A 96 8.60 -14.18 -17.74
N ILE A 97 7.57 -14.22 -18.59
CA ILE A 97 6.20 -14.56 -18.19
C ILE A 97 5.93 -16.03 -18.57
N PRO A 98 5.66 -16.93 -17.61
CA PRO A 98 5.39 -18.34 -17.88
C PRO A 98 4.19 -18.52 -18.81
N THR A 99 4.39 -19.22 -19.93
CA THR A 99 3.33 -19.52 -20.91
C THR A 99 2.60 -20.84 -20.65
N ASN A 100 3.17 -21.67 -19.78
CA ASN A 100 2.61 -22.97 -19.38
C ASN A 100 1.66 -22.89 -18.17
N CYS A 101 1.55 -21.73 -17.52
CA CYS A 101 0.57 -21.48 -16.46
C CYS A 101 -0.76 -21.03 -17.09
N PRO A 102 -1.83 -21.84 -17.05
CA PRO A 102 -3.09 -21.49 -17.69
C PRO A 102 -3.82 -20.39 -16.92
N VAL A 103 -4.62 -19.58 -17.63
CA VAL A 103 -5.55 -18.63 -17.03
C VAL A 103 -6.67 -19.41 -16.33
N ALA A 104 -6.92 -19.10 -15.06
CA ALA A 104 -7.94 -19.76 -14.27
C ALA A 104 -9.35 -19.40 -14.76
N LYS A 105 -10.30 -20.29 -14.50
CA LYS A 105 -11.73 -20.04 -14.73
C LYS A 105 -12.43 -19.85 -13.40
N GLN A 106 -13.36 -18.90 -13.37
CA GLN A 106 -14.18 -18.61 -12.20
C GLN A 106 -15.65 -18.51 -12.61
N SER A 107 -16.53 -19.04 -11.77
CA SER A 107 -17.98 -19.04 -12.01
C SER A 107 -18.72 -18.83 -10.69
N GLY A 108 -19.69 -17.91 -10.69
CA GLY A 108 -20.67 -17.76 -9.60
C GLY A 108 -20.07 -17.48 -8.22
N GLY A 109 -18.95 -16.75 -8.13
CA GLY A 109 -18.30 -16.42 -6.85
C GLY A 109 -17.35 -17.51 -6.33
N ALA A 110 -17.30 -18.69 -6.96
CA ALA A 110 -16.40 -19.75 -6.54
C ALA A 110 -14.92 -19.37 -6.68
N ALA A 111 -14.06 -20.03 -5.91
CA ALA A 111 -12.61 -19.90 -6.05
C ALA A 111 -12.16 -20.26 -7.50
N PRO A 112 -11.13 -19.59 -8.03
CA PRO A 112 -10.59 -19.89 -9.35
C PRO A 112 -10.16 -21.37 -9.50
N SER A 113 -10.41 -21.93 -10.68
CA SER A 113 -10.11 -23.32 -11.00
C SER A 113 -9.30 -23.43 -12.29
N TYR A 114 -8.38 -24.38 -12.32
CA TYR A 114 -7.44 -24.55 -13.43
C TYR A 114 -7.74 -25.84 -14.19
N THR A 115 -7.79 -25.73 -15.51
CA THR A 115 -7.98 -26.87 -16.42
C THR A 115 -7.06 -26.75 -17.62
N ASN A 116 -6.63 -27.89 -18.15
CA ASN A 116 -5.89 -27.99 -19.41
C ASN A 116 -6.55 -29.05 -20.32
N SER A 117 -5.91 -29.38 -21.44
CA SER A 117 -6.40 -30.40 -22.38
C SER A 117 -6.56 -31.81 -21.78
N THR A 118 -5.91 -32.09 -20.65
CA THR A 118 -5.95 -33.38 -19.94
C THR A 118 -6.91 -33.40 -18.74
N GLY A 119 -7.50 -32.26 -18.37
CA GLY A 119 -8.49 -32.16 -17.29
C GLY A 119 -8.15 -31.13 -16.21
N LYS A 120 -8.60 -31.38 -14.98
CA LYS A 120 -8.40 -30.51 -13.82
C LYS A 120 -6.94 -30.52 -13.39
N MET A 121 -6.40 -29.34 -13.11
CA MET A 121 -5.05 -29.18 -12.58
C MET A 121 -5.09 -28.91 -11.07
N ASP A 122 -4.02 -29.33 -10.39
CA ASP A 122 -3.80 -29.09 -8.98
C ASP A 122 -3.16 -27.69 -8.80
N PRO A 123 -3.88 -26.70 -8.23
CA PRO A 123 -3.39 -25.35 -8.10
C PRO A 123 -2.17 -25.23 -7.17
N ALA A 124 -1.95 -26.19 -6.27
CA ALA A 124 -0.78 -26.19 -5.39
C ALA A 124 0.51 -26.65 -6.10
N LYS A 125 0.43 -27.15 -7.34
CA LYS A 125 1.56 -27.70 -8.08
C LYS A 125 2.04 -26.79 -9.20
N GLN A 126 3.28 -26.99 -9.59
CA GLN A 126 3.82 -26.41 -10.82
C GLN A 126 3.01 -26.88 -12.04
N PRO A 127 2.78 -26.02 -13.04
CA PRO A 127 3.34 -24.67 -13.18
C PRO A 127 2.53 -23.55 -12.51
N ILE A 128 1.44 -23.86 -11.81
CA ILE A 128 0.51 -22.87 -11.25
C ILE A 128 1.09 -22.23 -9.99
N CYS A 129 1.37 -23.06 -8.98
CA CYS A 129 1.78 -22.62 -7.63
C CYS A 129 0.94 -21.44 -7.11
N SER A 130 -0.35 -21.71 -6.88
CA SER A 130 -1.34 -20.74 -6.42
C SER A 130 -1.18 -20.43 -4.94
N SER A 131 -1.11 -19.15 -4.60
CA SER A 131 -0.98 -18.69 -3.22
C SER A 131 -2.23 -19.01 -2.39
N SER A 132 -3.42 -18.94 -3.01
CA SER A 132 -4.70 -19.36 -2.43
C SER A 132 -4.80 -20.87 -2.15
N SER A 133 -3.87 -21.66 -2.68
CA SER A 133 -3.69 -23.08 -2.36
C SER A 133 -2.44 -23.33 -1.51
N GLN A 134 -1.95 -22.30 -0.83
CA GLN A 134 -0.78 -22.32 0.05
C GLN A 134 0.52 -22.78 -0.61
N CYS A 135 0.64 -22.68 -1.95
CA CYS A 135 1.93 -22.88 -2.60
C CYS A 135 2.80 -21.64 -2.37
N ARG A 136 3.85 -21.79 -1.57
CA ARG A 136 4.78 -20.72 -1.20
C ARG A 136 5.97 -20.73 -2.16
N GLY A 137 6.02 -19.76 -3.08
CA GLY A 137 7.18 -19.50 -3.94
C GLY A 137 8.25 -18.65 -3.25
N ASP A 138 9.48 -18.71 -3.76
CA ASP A 138 10.63 -17.91 -3.25
C ASP A 138 10.46 -16.40 -3.52
N ASP A 139 9.48 -16.01 -4.34
CA ASP A 139 9.15 -14.65 -4.74
C ASP A 139 8.03 -14.01 -3.91
N GLN A 140 7.74 -14.60 -2.74
CA GLN A 140 6.64 -14.20 -1.88
C GLN A 140 7.08 -14.01 -0.43
N VAL A 141 6.45 -13.04 0.23
CA VAL A 141 6.56 -12.84 1.67
C VAL A 141 5.29 -13.38 2.32
N TYR A 142 5.43 -14.37 3.18
CA TYR A 142 4.34 -14.93 4.00
C TYR A 142 4.60 -14.71 5.49
N ASP A 143 5.88 -14.81 5.87
CA ASP A 143 6.35 -14.77 7.24
C ASP A 143 7.16 -13.49 7.45
N MET A 144 6.96 -12.85 8.60
CA MET A 144 7.88 -11.80 9.05
C MET A 144 9.10 -12.42 9.73
N PRO A 145 10.21 -11.68 9.91
CA PRO A 145 11.30 -12.13 10.76
C PRO A 145 10.86 -12.41 12.19
N ASP A 146 11.54 -13.33 12.86
CA ASP A 146 11.21 -13.79 14.21
C ASP A 146 11.01 -12.62 15.20
N GLY A 147 9.97 -12.72 16.02
CA GLY A 147 9.62 -11.72 17.03
C GLY A 147 8.99 -10.43 16.49
N LEU A 148 8.80 -10.31 15.17
CA LEU A 148 8.14 -9.16 14.54
C LEU A 148 6.68 -9.46 14.15
N VAL A 149 5.86 -8.43 14.23
CA VAL A 149 4.50 -8.39 13.65
C VAL A 149 4.50 -7.31 12.58
N GLY A 150 4.23 -7.72 11.33
CA GLY A 150 4.03 -6.82 10.19
C GLY A 150 2.61 -6.27 10.22
N ILE A 151 2.47 -5.01 10.61
CA ILE A 151 1.19 -4.29 10.65
C ILE A 151 0.81 -3.91 9.22
N SER A 152 -0.31 -4.44 8.74
CA SER A 152 -0.82 -4.11 7.41
C SER A 152 -2.34 -4.18 7.32
N PHE A 153 -2.91 -3.39 6.41
CA PHE A 153 -4.35 -3.32 6.19
C PHE A 153 -4.68 -3.33 4.69
N ASP A 154 -5.69 -4.11 4.32
CA ASP A 154 -6.16 -4.24 2.95
C ASP A 154 -7.41 -3.39 2.67
N ASP A 155 -7.73 -3.27 1.38
CA ASP A 155 -8.92 -2.66 0.78
C ASP A 155 -9.09 -1.15 0.91
N GLY A 156 -8.20 -0.50 1.66
CA GLY A 156 -8.25 0.94 1.84
C GLY A 156 -7.90 1.77 0.60
N PRO A 157 -7.87 3.10 0.78
CA PRO A 157 -8.45 3.81 1.92
C PRO A 157 -9.99 3.84 1.84
N LEU A 158 -10.65 3.86 2.99
CA LEU A 158 -12.11 3.86 3.12
C LEU A 158 -12.55 4.83 4.25
N PRO A 159 -13.85 5.13 4.41
CA PRO A 159 -14.30 6.05 5.47
C PRO A 159 -13.81 5.76 6.90
N PRO A 160 -13.59 4.51 7.34
CA PRO A 160 -13.01 4.21 8.66
C PRO A 160 -11.51 4.52 8.80
N SER A 161 -10.79 4.62 7.69
CA SER A 161 -9.33 4.75 7.62
C SER A 161 -8.73 5.88 8.47
N PRO A 162 -9.27 7.12 8.47
CA PRO A 162 -8.67 8.21 9.25
C PRO A 162 -8.56 7.90 10.75
N LYS A 163 -9.53 7.18 11.31
CA LYS A 163 -9.52 6.78 12.73
C LYS A 163 -8.37 5.81 13.03
N LEU A 164 -8.11 4.87 12.10
CA LEU A 164 -6.98 3.95 12.20
C LEU A 164 -5.66 4.73 12.10
N TYR A 165 -5.54 5.65 11.14
CA TYR A 165 -4.30 6.39 10.91
C TYR A 165 -3.94 7.30 12.09
N ASP A 166 -4.95 7.93 12.71
CA ASP A 166 -4.76 8.71 13.93
C ASP A 166 -4.30 7.82 15.10
N PHE A 167 -4.85 6.62 15.22
CA PHE A 167 -4.41 5.65 16.24
C PHE A 167 -2.96 5.21 16.01
N LEU A 168 -2.59 4.84 14.78
CA LEU A 168 -1.22 4.43 14.43
C LEU A 168 -0.22 5.55 14.77
N LYS A 169 -0.54 6.80 14.37
CA LYS A 169 0.26 7.99 14.69
C LYS A 169 0.41 8.22 16.20
N GLN A 170 -0.70 8.14 16.96
CA GLN A 170 -0.68 8.32 18.42
C GLN A 170 0.16 7.26 19.14
N ASN A 171 0.26 6.06 18.57
CA ASN A 171 1.06 4.97 19.12
C ASN A 171 2.48 4.89 18.51
N ASN A 172 2.85 5.85 17.65
CA ASN A 172 4.15 5.89 16.96
C ASN A 172 4.50 4.55 16.27
N VAL A 173 3.50 3.94 15.63
CA VAL A 173 3.65 2.72 14.83
C VAL A 173 3.28 3.04 13.39
N LYS A 174 4.06 2.50 12.46
CA LYS A 174 3.77 2.59 11.02
C LYS A 174 3.11 1.30 10.55
N ALA A 175 2.25 1.42 9.55
CA ALA A 175 1.64 0.27 8.89
C ALA A 175 1.93 0.27 7.38
N THR A 176 1.78 -0.90 6.75
CA THR A 176 1.70 -1.02 5.29
C THR A 176 0.24 -1.10 4.87
N HIS A 177 -0.24 -0.13 4.09
CA HIS A 177 -1.61 -0.12 3.59
C HIS A 177 -1.67 -0.57 2.14
N PHE A 178 -2.34 -1.68 1.87
CA PHE A 178 -2.56 -2.21 0.52
C PHE A 178 -3.83 -1.59 -0.05
N TYR A 179 -3.67 -0.59 -0.91
CA TYR A 179 -4.79 0.19 -1.42
C TYR A 179 -5.34 -0.30 -2.76
N ILE A 180 -6.66 -0.29 -2.85
CA ILE A 180 -7.39 -0.45 -4.12
C ILE A 180 -7.30 0.88 -4.89
N GLY A 181 -6.88 0.82 -6.15
CA GLY A 181 -6.63 2.02 -6.96
C GLY A 181 -7.84 2.93 -7.13
N GLN A 182 -9.05 2.38 -7.27
CA GLN A 182 -10.29 3.18 -7.28
C GLN A 182 -10.50 3.95 -5.96
N ASN A 183 -10.19 3.32 -4.82
CA ASN A 183 -10.28 3.95 -3.51
C ASN A 183 -9.23 5.05 -3.32
N VAL A 184 -8.02 4.88 -3.88
CA VAL A 184 -6.97 5.92 -3.92
C VAL A 184 -7.49 7.19 -4.60
N ILE A 185 -8.25 7.06 -5.69
CA ILE A 185 -8.82 8.21 -6.40
C ILE A 185 -9.98 8.82 -5.61
N GLN A 186 -10.88 7.99 -5.10
CA GLN A 186 -12.08 8.44 -4.38
C GLN A 186 -11.75 9.12 -3.05
N TYR A 187 -10.80 8.56 -2.29
CA TYR A 187 -10.44 8.99 -0.94
C TYR A 187 -8.98 9.47 -0.88
N TYR A 188 -8.54 10.22 -1.89
CA TYR A 188 -7.16 10.72 -2.02
C TYR A 188 -6.66 11.47 -0.77
N GLN A 189 -7.55 12.13 -0.02
CA GLN A 189 -7.21 12.82 1.23
C GLN A 189 -6.70 11.87 2.31
N TYR A 190 -7.23 10.65 2.36
CA TYR A 190 -6.83 9.63 3.32
C TYR A 190 -5.46 9.03 2.95
N VAL A 191 -5.20 8.86 1.65
CA VAL A 191 -3.87 8.51 1.14
C VAL A 191 -2.84 9.55 1.58
N GLN A 192 -3.16 10.84 1.44
CA GLN A 192 -2.30 11.94 1.87
C GLN A 192 -2.08 11.94 3.40
N GLN A 193 -3.10 11.58 4.19
CA GLN A 193 -2.98 11.45 5.64
C GLN A 193 -2.05 10.29 6.04
N ALA A 194 -2.25 9.09 5.51
CA ALA A 194 -1.37 7.94 5.76
C ALA A 194 0.07 8.26 5.33
N PHE A 195 0.23 8.86 4.15
CA PHE A 195 1.54 9.29 3.66
C PHE A 195 2.21 10.32 4.59
N ALA A 196 1.47 11.32 5.06
CA ALA A 196 1.98 12.32 6.00
C ALA A 196 2.32 11.75 7.39
N ASN A 197 1.64 10.68 7.81
CA ASN A 197 1.93 9.95 9.03
C ASN A 197 3.19 9.06 8.92
N GLY A 198 3.72 8.88 7.71
CA GLY A 198 4.92 8.08 7.48
C GLY A 198 4.65 6.60 7.24
N ASP A 199 3.41 6.22 6.91
CA ASP A 199 3.03 4.83 6.59
C ASP A 199 3.52 4.40 5.20
N ASP A 200 3.69 3.09 5.01
CA ASP A 200 4.02 2.47 3.73
C ASP A 200 2.72 2.28 2.91
N ILE A 201 2.72 2.72 1.65
CA ILE A 201 1.56 2.63 0.75
C ILE A 201 1.86 1.65 -0.38
N ALA A 202 1.10 0.55 -0.40
CA ALA A 202 1.29 -0.60 -1.26
C ALA A 202 0.07 -0.85 -2.18
N VAL A 203 0.25 -1.73 -3.16
CA VAL A 203 -0.72 -1.98 -4.23
C VAL A 203 -1.68 -3.12 -3.88
N HIS A 204 -2.99 -2.90 -4.04
CA HIS A 204 -4.02 -3.93 -3.93
C HIS A 204 -4.92 -4.00 -5.18
N THR A 205 -4.30 -3.88 -6.36
CA THR A 205 -4.98 -3.83 -7.68
C THR A 205 -5.86 -2.58 -7.87
N TRP A 206 -6.47 -2.42 -9.04
CA TRP A 206 -7.32 -1.25 -9.35
C TRP A 206 -8.76 -1.50 -8.94
N THR A 207 -9.26 -2.73 -9.16
CA THR A 207 -10.69 -3.08 -9.05
C THR A 207 -10.97 -4.28 -8.14
N HIS A 208 -9.96 -4.79 -7.44
CA HIS A 208 -10.05 -5.95 -6.56
C HIS A 208 -10.57 -7.26 -7.24
N PRO A 209 -10.04 -7.67 -8.41
CA PRO A 209 -10.49 -8.89 -9.09
C PRO A 209 -9.73 -10.15 -8.63
N TYR A 210 -10.27 -11.33 -8.96
CA TYR A 210 -9.51 -12.59 -8.99
C TYR A 210 -8.44 -12.53 -10.10
N MET A 211 -7.21 -12.17 -9.76
CA MET A 211 -6.13 -11.89 -10.70
C MET A 211 -5.77 -13.08 -11.61
N THR A 212 -5.90 -14.32 -11.14
CA THR A 212 -5.51 -15.51 -11.92
C THR A 212 -6.48 -15.80 -13.07
N THR A 213 -7.67 -15.19 -13.03
CA THR A 213 -8.70 -15.30 -14.07
C THR A 213 -8.53 -14.31 -15.23
N LEU A 214 -7.60 -13.35 -15.08
CA LEU A 214 -7.41 -12.24 -16.00
C LEU A 214 -6.32 -12.53 -17.03
N SER A 215 -6.44 -11.92 -18.21
CA SER A 215 -5.35 -11.90 -19.19
C SER A 215 -4.13 -11.14 -18.66
N ASN A 216 -2.95 -11.38 -19.25
CA ASN A 216 -1.72 -10.70 -18.83
C ASN A 216 -1.84 -9.17 -18.91
N GLU A 217 -2.52 -8.66 -19.93
CA GLU A 217 -2.76 -7.23 -20.13
C GLU A 217 -3.61 -6.63 -19.02
N VAL A 218 -4.66 -7.34 -18.59
CA VAL A 218 -5.53 -6.85 -17.53
C VAL A 218 -4.82 -6.96 -16.17
N VAL A 219 -4.07 -8.03 -15.90
CA VAL A 219 -3.20 -8.13 -14.70
C VAL A 219 -2.22 -6.94 -14.64
N MET A 220 -1.54 -6.65 -15.76
CA MET A 220 -0.62 -5.51 -15.85
C MET A 220 -1.34 -4.17 -15.60
N ALA A 221 -2.55 -4.00 -16.16
CA ALA A 221 -3.32 -2.77 -15.98
C ALA A 221 -3.79 -2.57 -14.53
N GLU A 222 -4.26 -3.63 -13.88
CA GLU A 222 -4.71 -3.64 -12.48
C GLU A 222 -3.58 -3.20 -11.52
N LEU A 223 -2.34 -3.66 -11.76
CA LEU A 223 -1.19 -3.29 -10.94
C LEU A 223 -0.67 -1.90 -11.29
N ALA A 224 -0.45 -1.62 -12.58
CA ALA A 224 0.23 -0.40 -13.02
C ALA A 224 -0.61 0.87 -12.80
N TRP A 225 -1.94 0.81 -12.95
CA TRP A 225 -2.80 1.96 -12.65
C TRP A 225 -2.79 2.32 -11.16
N THR A 226 -2.78 1.33 -10.28
CA THR A 226 -2.69 1.56 -8.83
C THR A 226 -1.33 2.08 -8.42
N MET A 227 -0.25 1.55 -9.02
CA MET A 227 1.10 2.13 -8.84
C MET A 227 1.16 3.59 -9.29
N GLN A 228 0.57 3.92 -10.44
CA GLN A 228 0.52 5.28 -10.97
C GLN A 228 -0.21 6.22 -10.01
N SER A 229 -1.42 5.86 -9.55
CA SER A 229 -2.21 6.73 -8.67
C SER A 229 -1.52 6.98 -7.33
N ILE A 230 -0.87 5.95 -6.75
CA ILE A 230 -0.07 6.11 -5.53
C ILE A 230 1.13 7.02 -5.79
N SER A 231 1.89 6.78 -6.86
CA SER A 231 3.04 7.62 -7.24
C SER A 231 2.65 9.09 -7.42
N ASP A 232 1.49 9.32 -8.04
CA ASP A 232 0.95 10.65 -8.25
C ASP A 232 0.60 11.38 -6.95
N LEU A 233 0.14 10.68 -5.92
CA LEU A 233 -0.21 11.29 -4.63
C LEU A 233 0.96 11.39 -3.64
N THR A 234 2.06 10.68 -3.89
CA THR A 234 3.18 10.51 -2.94
C THR A 234 4.48 11.17 -3.38
N GLY A 235 4.42 12.10 -4.35
CA GLY A 235 5.60 12.83 -4.81
C GLY A 235 6.48 12.04 -5.76
N GLY A 236 5.91 11.10 -6.54
CA GLY A 236 6.64 10.28 -7.50
C GLY A 236 7.26 9.00 -6.92
N ARG A 237 6.85 8.61 -5.71
CA ARG A 237 7.31 7.39 -5.05
C ARG A 237 6.59 6.16 -5.61
N VAL A 238 7.36 5.12 -5.90
CA VAL A 238 6.84 3.93 -6.57
C VAL A 238 6.64 2.82 -5.53
N PRO A 239 5.42 2.29 -5.37
CA PRO A 239 5.16 1.19 -4.43
C PRO A 239 6.08 -0.01 -4.64
N ARG A 240 6.61 -0.60 -3.56
CA ARG A 240 7.41 -1.83 -3.62
C ARG A 240 6.60 -3.09 -3.42
N PHE A 241 5.55 -3.02 -2.61
CA PHE A 241 4.79 -4.18 -2.22
C PHE A 241 3.43 -4.20 -2.91
N TRP A 242 2.92 -5.41 -3.11
CA TRP A 242 1.55 -5.62 -3.48
C TRP A 242 1.00 -6.85 -2.78
N ARG A 243 -0.31 -6.90 -2.60
CA ARG A 243 -1.02 -8.07 -2.10
C ARG A 243 -2.14 -8.42 -3.08
N PRO A 244 -2.29 -9.68 -3.49
CA PRO A 244 -3.37 -10.09 -4.37
C PRO A 244 -4.71 -10.16 -3.62
N PRO A 245 -5.79 -9.57 -4.15
CA PRO A 245 -7.15 -9.82 -3.70
C PRO A 245 -7.42 -11.32 -3.53
N TYR A 246 -8.06 -11.71 -2.42
CA TYR A 246 -8.40 -13.10 -2.09
C TYR A 246 -7.18 -14.04 -1.96
N GLY A 247 -5.96 -13.52 -1.90
CA GLY A 247 -4.75 -14.34 -2.01
C GLY A 247 -4.57 -14.94 -3.41
N ASP A 248 -5.33 -14.48 -4.41
CA ASP A 248 -5.39 -15.08 -5.74
C ASP A 248 -4.22 -14.63 -6.60
N SER A 249 -3.16 -15.43 -6.60
CA SER A 249 -2.00 -15.25 -7.48
C SER A 249 -1.38 -16.60 -7.82
N ASP A 250 -0.97 -16.74 -9.08
CA ASP A 250 -0.20 -17.86 -9.61
C ASP A 250 1.18 -17.36 -10.07
N ASN A 251 2.06 -18.27 -10.49
CA ASN A 251 3.38 -17.91 -11.01
C ASN A 251 3.33 -16.88 -12.16
N ARG A 252 2.29 -16.90 -12.99
CA ARG A 252 2.13 -15.97 -14.12
C ARG A 252 1.80 -14.56 -13.62
N VAL A 253 0.85 -14.44 -12.70
CA VAL A 253 0.48 -13.16 -12.06
C VAL A 253 1.68 -12.60 -11.30
N ARG A 254 2.38 -13.42 -10.51
CA ARG A 254 3.58 -12.98 -9.77
C ARG A 254 4.72 -12.56 -10.69
N ALA A 255 4.91 -13.23 -11.83
CA ALA A 255 5.91 -12.80 -12.82
C ALA A 255 5.60 -11.41 -13.40
N ILE A 256 4.32 -11.08 -13.64
CA ILE A 256 3.91 -9.74 -14.10
C ILE A 256 4.11 -8.70 -12.99
N ALA A 257 3.78 -9.03 -11.74
CA ALA A 257 4.05 -8.14 -10.61
C ALA A 257 5.57 -7.89 -10.42
N LYS A 258 6.38 -8.94 -10.56
CA LYS A 258 7.85 -8.86 -10.52
C LYS A 258 8.42 -8.02 -11.67
N LEU A 259 7.83 -8.08 -12.86
CA LEU A 259 8.18 -7.16 -13.95
C LEU A 259 8.03 -5.71 -13.47
N LEU A 260 6.94 -5.38 -12.77
CA LEU A 260 6.73 -4.07 -12.16
C LEU A 260 7.59 -3.77 -10.91
N GLY A 261 8.53 -4.64 -10.55
CA GLY A 261 9.38 -4.50 -9.35
C GLY A 261 8.64 -4.72 -8.04
N LEU A 262 7.41 -5.25 -8.09
CA LEU A 262 6.59 -5.49 -6.91
C LEU A 262 6.96 -6.81 -6.25
N THR A 263 7.06 -6.78 -4.92
CA THR A 263 7.18 -7.98 -4.08
C THR A 263 5.79 -8.43 -3.62
N THR A 264 5.46 -9.70 -3.87
CA THR A 264 4.17 -10.27 -3.50
C THR A 264 4.14 -10.56 -2.00
N VAL A 265 3.21 -9.93 -1.29
CA VAL A 265 2.98 -10.15 0.14
C VAL A 265 1.69 -10.96 0.31
N ILE A 266 1.76 -12.06 1.05
CA ILE A 266 0.65 -12.88 1.51
C ILE A 266 0.60 -12.75 3.05
N TRP A 267 -0.09 -13.64 3.74
CA TRP A 267 -0.23 -13.67 5.20
C TRP A 267 -0.04 -15.09 5.72
N ASN A 268 0.26 -15.21 7.01
CA ASN A 268 0.35 -16.49 7.72
C ASN A 268 -0.71 -16.67 8.80
N ASP A 269 -1.57 -15.67 9.02
CA ASP A 269 -2.80 -15.77 9.81
C ASP A 269 -3.88 -14.82 9.23
N ASP A 270 -5.15 -15.11 9.49
CA ASP A 270 -6.29 -14.39 8.90
C ASP A 270 -7.39 -14.16 9.93
N THR A 271 -7.65 -12.89 10.25
CA THR A 271 -8.71 -12.51 11.21
C THR A 271 -10.12 -12.81 10.70
N ASN A 272 -10.29 -12.92 9.38
CA ASN A 272 -11.57 -12.92 8.68
C ASN A 272 -12.46 -11.73 9.06
N ASP A 273 -11.88 -10.61 9.48
CA ASP A 273 -12.59 -9.40 9.91
C ASP A 273 -13.50 -8.80 8.82
N TRP A 274 -13.17 -8.99 7.55
CA TRP A 274 -14.02 -8.66 6.39
C TRP A 274 -15.42 -9.28 6.46
N ALA A 275 -15.54 -10.47 7.06
CA ALA A 275 -16.79 -11.20 7.20
C ALA A 275 -17.69 -10.73 8.37
N ILE A 276 -17.24 -9.74 9.16
CA ILE A 276 -18.01 -9.17 10.28
C ILE A 276 -19.23 -8.37 9.76
N THR A 277 -19.07 -7.70 8.62
CA THR A 277 -20.10 -6.82 8.04
C THR A 277 -20.82 -7.44 6.85
N GLU A 278 -20.53 -8.70 6.53
CA GLU A 278 -21.27 -9.43 5.49
C GLU A 278 -22.74 -9.66 5.88
N SER A 279 -23.54 -10.05 4.89
CA SER A 279 -24.96 -10.37 5.08
C SER A 279 -25.30 -11.76 4.52
N PRO A 280 -25.52 -12.77 5.38
CA PRO A 280 -25.33 -12.77 6.83
C PRO A 280 -23.83 -12.73 7.20
N PRO A 281 -23.46 -12.21 8.38
CA PRO A 281 -22.07 -12.20 8.82
C PRO A 281 -21.60 -13.63 9.07
N SER A 282 -20.44 -13.98 8.53
CA SER A 282 -19.80 -15.28 8.76
C SER A 282 -18.66 -15.22 9.79
N GLN A 283 -18.31 -14.00 10.25
CA GLN A 283 -17.38 -13.75 11.36
C GLN A 283 -18.02 -12.79 12.39
N THR A 284 -17.48 -12.77 13.61
CA THR A 284 -17.86 -11.84 14.68
C THR A 284 -16.65 -11.06 15.19
N VAL A 285 -16.89 -9.91 15.83
CA VAL A 285 -15.84 -9.11 16.50
C VAL A 285 -15.07 -9.96 17.54
N SER A 286 -15.77 -10.80 18.31
CA SER A 286 -15.15 -11.69 19.30
C SER A 286 -14.34 -12.82 18.65
N GLY A 287 -14.80 -13.33 17.49
CA GLY A 287 -14.08 -14.32 16.70
C GLY A 287 -12.76 -13.76 16.16
N ALA A 288 -12.79 -12.61 15.48
CA ALA A 288 -11.59 -11.94 15.00
C ALA A 288 -10.63 -11.57 16.15
N THR A 289 -11.16 -11.09 17.28
CA THR A 289 -10.38 -10.86 18.52
C THR A 289 -9.70 -12.13 19.03
N SER A 290 -10.37 -13.29 18.92
CA SER A 290 -9.82 -14.58 19.36
C SER A 290 -8.67 -15.04 18.47
N VAL A 291 -8.75 -14.77 17.16
CA VAL A 291 -7.65 -15.00 16.21
C VAL A 291 -6.42 -14.19 16.62
N LEU A 292 -6.57 -12.86 16.78
CA LEU A 292 -5.44 -11.99 17.18
C LEU A 292 -4.82 -12.42 18.53
N LYS A 293 -5.65 -12.75 19.52
CA LYS A 293 -5.15 -13.25 20.82
C LYS A 293 -4.37 -14.55 20.69
N LYS A 294 -4.85 -15.49 19.87
CA LYS A 294 -4.14 -16.74 19.59
C LYS A 294 -2.81 -16.46 18.91
N ALA A 295 -2.79 -15.61 17.88
CA ALA A 295 -1.58 -15.25 17.15
C ALA A 295 -0.53 -14.62 18.08
N TYR A 296 -0.92 -13.58 18.84
CA TYR A 296 -0.01 -12.85 19.72
C TYR A 296 0.50 -13.67 20.91
N SER A 297 -0.28 -14.61 21.43
CA SER A 297 0.20 -15.53 22.50
C SER A 297 1.02 -16.71 21.97
N GLY A 298 1.09 -16.87 20.65
CA GLY A 298 1.76 -17.97 19.97
C GLY A 298 3.30 -17.88 19.93
N PRO A 299 3.95 -18.86 19.26
CA PRO A 299 5.39 -18.85 19.04
C PRO A 299 5.82 -17.63 18.22
N LYS A 300 7.04 -17.15 18.47
CA LYS A 300 7.63 -15.97 17.81
C LYS A 300 8.42 -16.28 16.54
N SER A 301 8.29 -17.51 16.06
CA SER A 301 8.94 -17.99 14.84
C SER A 301 7.97 -18.93 14.10
N PRO A 302 7.62 -18.64 12.84
CA PRO A 302 7.95 -17.41 12.11
C PRO A 302 7.35 -16.14 12.76
N GLY A 303 7.79 -14.96 12.32
CA GLY A 303 7.10 -13.70 12.64
C GLY A 303 5.72 -13.61 11.98
N LEU A 304 4.85 -12.74 12.50
CA LEU A 304 3.46 -12.66 12.09
C LEU A 304 3.23 -11.66 10.96
N CYS A 305 2.55 -12.10 9.90
CA CYS A 305 1.96 -11.26 8.87
C CYS A 305 0.47 -11.59 8.82
N ILE A 306 -0.34 -10.84 9.55
CA ILE A 306 -1.76 -11.12 9.74
C ILE A 306 -2.58 -10.34 8.71
N LEU A 307 -3.57 -10.99 8.10
CA LEU A 307 -4.53 -10.32 7.24
C LEU A 307 -5.60 -9.60 8.07
N GLU A 308 -5.67 -8.29 7.87
CA GLU A 308 -6.63 -7.36 8.50
C GLU A 308 -7.08 -6.33 7.45
N HIS A 309 -8.27 -5.75 7.63
CA HIS A 309 -8.86 -4.83 6.66
C HIS A 309 -9.39 -3.56 7.31
N GLU A 310 -9.27 -2.43 6.61
CA GLU A 310 -9.87 -1.15 7.03
C GLU A 310 -11.28 -0.91 6.43
N LEU A 311 -12.02 -2.00 6.19
CA LEU A 311 -13.34 -2.03 5.56
C LEU A 311 -14.45 -1.35 6.37
N SER A 312 -14.41 -1.48 7.70
CA SER A 312 -15.48 -1.00 8.58
C SER A 312 -14.94 -0.47 9.90
N THR A 313 -15.76 0.32 10.60
CA THR A 313 -15.43 0.73 11.97
C THR A 313 -15.21 -0.48 12.89
N GLN A 314 -15.89 -1.60 12.64
CA GLN A 314 -15.76 -2.81 13.46
C GLN A 314 -14.42 -3.52 13.21
N SER A 315 -13.98 -3.66 11.95
CA SER A 315 -12.69 -4.28 11.64
C SER A 315 -11.53 -3.45 12.18
N VAL A 316 -11.55 -2.13 11.95
CA VAL A 316 -10.56 -1.19 12.52
C VAL A 316 -10.53 -1.25 14.05
N GLN A 317 -11.68 -1.33 14.72
CA GLN A 317 -11.73 -1.40 16.18
C GLN A 317 -11.14 -2.71 16.73
N VAL A 318 -11.30 -3.84 16.01
CA VAL A 318 -10.69 -5.12 16.40
C VAL A 318 -9.17 -4.99 16.49
N PHE A 319 -8.52 -4.38 15.49
CA PHE A 319 -7.08 -4.11 15.55
C PHE A 319 -6.74 -3.19 16.73
N MET A 320 -7.41 -2.04 16.85
CA MET A 320 -7.11 -1.03 17.87
C MET A 320 -7.23 -1.58 19.30
N ASP A 321 -8.25 -2.39 19.58
CA ASP A 321 -8.48 -2.97 20.91
C ASP A 321 -7.44 -4.05 21.27
N ASN A 322 -6.87 -4.73 20.27
CA ASN A 322 -5.92 -5.81 20.47
C ASN A 322 -4.46 -5.40 20.25
N PHE A 323 -4.19 -4.21 19.69
CA PHE A 323 -2.84 -3.69 19.48
C PHE A 323 -1.94 -3.74 20.74
N PRO A 324 -2.41 -3.39 21.96
CA PRO A 324 -1.58 -3.50 23.16
C PRO A 324 -1.08 -4.93 23.45
N LEU A 325 -1.77 -5.96 22.97
CA LEU A 325 -1.39 -7.35 23.17
C LEU A 325 -0.09 -7.72 22.45
N ILE A 326 0.26 -7.03 21.36
CA ILE A 326 1.50 -7.24 20.63
C ILE A 326 2.68 -7.06 21.59
N ALA A 327 2.80 -5.88 22.18
CA ALA A 327 3.86 -5.56 23.13
C ALA A 327 3.75 -6.38 24.43
N GLN A 328 2.54 -6.59 24.97
CA GLN A 328 2.33 -7.40 26.18
C GLN A 328 2.81 -8.84 26.04
N ASN A 329 2.73 -9.40 24.82
CA ASN A 329 3.24 -10.74 24.53
C ASN A 329 4.68 -10.72 24.02
N GLY A 330 5.38 -9.59 24.04
CA GLY A 330 6.80 -9.48 23.70
C GLY A 330 7.10 -9.48 22.21
N TRP A 331 6.15 -9.06 21.38
CA TRP A 331 6.36 -8.82 19.95
C TRP A 331 6.77 -7.36 19.68
N THR A 332 7.41 -7.14 18.54
CA THR A 332 7.67 -5.79 18.02
C THR A 332 6.80 -5.52 16.80
N ALA A 333 5.93 -4.51 16.87
CA ALA A 333 5.12 -4.05 15.74
C ALA A 333 5.96 -3.18 14.78
N LYS A 334 5.87 -3.47 13.49
CA LYS A 334 6.47 -2.68 12.41
C LYS A 334 5.59 -2.71 11.17
N SER A 335 5.72 -1.75 10.27
CA SER A 335 5.22 -1.93 8.90
C SER A 335 5.93 -3.12 8.23
N ILE A 336 5.38 -3.66 7.15
CA ILE A 336 6.00 -4.80 6.45
C ILE A 336 7.38 -4.43 5.92
N ALA A 337 7.52 -3.25 5.32
CA ALA A 337 8.80 -2.74 4.83
C ALA A 337 9.87 -2.71 5.96
N GLU A 338 9.54 -2.11 7.11
CA GLU A 338 10.47 -2.05 8.25
C GLU A 338 10.74 -3.40 8.91
N ALA A 339 9.76 -4.31 8.88
CA ALA A 339 9.94 -5.68 9.38
C ALA A 339 10.95 -6.44 8.53
N LEU A 340 10.91 -6.26 7.20
CA LEU A 340 11.81 -6.90 6.24
C LEU A 340 13.16 -6.17 6.06
N ASP A 341 13.40 -5.07 6.78
CA ASP A 341 14.55 -4.17 6.56
C ASP A 341 14.64 -3.70 5.08
N ALA A 342 13.48 -3.45 4.49
CA ALA A 342 13.33 -3.03 3.11
C ALA A 342 12.91 -1.55 3.04
N PRO A 343 13.36 -0.83 1.99
CA PRO A 343 12.78 0.47 1.67
C PRO A 343 11.26 0.37 1.43
N PHE A 344 10.53 1.46 1.64
CA PHE A 344 9.06 1.49 1.47
C PHE A 344 8.72 1.55 -0.03
N TYR A 345 9.49 2.33 -0.80
CA TYR A 345 9.26 2.57 -2.22
C TYR A 345 10.45 2.16 -3.07
N GLN A 346 10.21 1.68 -4.29
CA GLN A 346 11.25 1.23 -5.21
C GLN A 346 12.39 2.25 -5.33
N ASN A 347 12.03 3.53 -5.29
CA ASN A 347 12.88 4.68 -5.45
C ASN A 347 13.04 5.59 -4.21
N SER A 348 12.59 5.17 -3.02
CA SER A 348 12.76 5.96 -1.79
C SER A 348 12.75 5.05 -0.58
N ALA A 349 13.63 5.33 0.40
CA ALA A 349 13.68 4.54 1.63
C ALA A 349 12.38 4.62 2.43
N ASP A 350 11.78 5.81 2.50
CA ASP A 350 10.51 6.08 3.19
C ASP A 350 9.79 7.29 2.57
N ASN A 351 8.78 7.82 3.29
CA ASN A 351 7.96 8.94 2.88
C ASN A 351 8.69 10.29 2.89
N THR A 352 9.85 10.37 3.56
CA THR A 352 10.60 11.62 3.76
C THR A 352 11.92 11.66 2.99
N SER A 353 12.45 10.47 2.68
CA SER A 353 13.72 10.28 1.99
C SER A 353 13.68 10.81 0.56
N PRO A 354 14.82 11.23 -0.01
CA PRO A 354 14.88 11.68 -1.39
C PRO A 354 14.38 10.60 -2.35
N VAL A 355 13.60 11.03 -3.35
CA VAL A 355 13.21 10.18 -4.46
C VAL A 355 14.39 10.06 -5.42
N THR A 356 14.79 8.83 -5.68
CA THR A 356 15.84 8.47 -6.63
C THR A 356 15.24 7.99 -7.96
N THR A 357 16.08 7.84 -8.96
CA THR A 357 15.71 7.29 -10.26
C THR A 357 15.92 5.77 -10.24
N VAL A 358 14.87 4.99 -10.54
CA VAL A 358 14.92 3.51 -10.68
C VAL A 358 14.29 3.04 -11.97
N GLY A 359 14.75 1.96 -12.60
CA GLY A 359 13.98 1.30 -13.68
C GLY A 359 12.83 0.47 -13.12
N ILE A 360 11.67 0.47 -13.78
CA ILE A 360 10.55 -0.47 -13.54
C ILE A 360 10.31 -1.21 -14.86
N ALA A 361 9.77 -2.42 -14.83
CA ALA A 361 9.53 -3.22 -16.03
C ALA A 361 10.79 -3.58 -16.82
N GLU A 362 11.94 -3.63 -16.17
CA GLU A 362 13.17 -4.19 -16.72
C GLU A 362 13.38 -5.63 -16.21
N PRO A 363 14.02 -6.52 -16.99
CA PRO A 363 14.35 -7.87 -16.54
C PRO A 363 15.22 -7.80 -15.29
N VAL A 364 14.69 -8.23 -14.14
CA VAL A 364 15.48 -8.38 -12.92
C VAL A 364 16.43 -9.57 -13.12
N PRO A 365 17.77 -9.40 -13.11
CA PRO A 365 18.68 -10.52 -13.03
C PRO A 365 18.36 -11.31 -11.76
N THR A 366 18.27 -12.63 -11.87
CA THR A 366 18.04 -13.54 -10.75
C THR A 366 19.00 -13.18 -9.60
N LEU A 367 18.46 -12.97 -8.39
CA LEU A 367 19.28 -12.86 -7.19
C LEU A 367 20.05 -14.18 -7.06
N ALA A 368 21.33 -14.18 -7.40
CA ALA A 368 22.22 -15.26 -7.00
C ALA A 368 22.36 -15.19 -5.47
N PRO A 369 22.32 -16.32 -4.75
CA PRO A 369 22.64 -16.31 -3.33
C PRO A 369 24.07 -15.80 -3.18
N SER A 370 24.24 -14.69 -2.46
CA SER A 370 25.55 -14.17 -2.10
C SER A 370 26.26 -15.20 -1.24
N SER A 371 27.12 -16.02 -1.86
CA SER A 371 28.12 -16.80 -1.14
C SER A 371 29.04 -15.81 -0.43
N THR A 372 28.95 -15.79 0.90
CA THR A 372 29.89 -15.11 1.79
C THR A 372 31.31 -15.57 1.47
N THR A 373 32.04 -14.73 0.73
CA THR A 373 33.48 -14.87 0.60
C THR A 373 34.11 -13.69 1.30
N SER A 374 34.59 -13.98 2.50
CA SER A 374 35.45 -13.12 3.30
C SER A 374 36.82 -12.97 2.61
N SER A 375 37.20 -11.74 2.26
CA SER A 375 38.62 -11.40 2.07
C SER A 375 38.86 -9.90 2.17
N SER A 376 39.47 -9.53 3.31
CA SER A 376 40.63 -8.63 3.46
C SER A 376 40.70 -7.31 2.67
N SER A 377 40.74 -6.25 3.47
CA SER A 377 41.24 -4.91 3.18
C SER A 377 42.50 -4.84 2.31
N THR A 378 42.48 -3.96 1.30
CA THR A 378 43.67 -3.21 0.90
C THR A 378 43.29 -1.81 0.46
N SER A 379 44.12 -0.87 0.89
CA SER A 379 44.00 0.58 0.80
C SER A 379 44.49 1.12 -0.56
N GLY A 380 43.99 2.30 -0.92
CA GLY A 380 44.44 3.13 -2.05
C GLY A 380 43.22 3.82 -2.67
N GLY A 381 43.12 5.14 -2.83
CA GLY A 381 44.09 6.21 -2.80
C GLY A 381 43.53 7.32 -3.69
N ASN A 382 43.01 8.37 -3.04
CA ASN A 382 42.87 9.78 -3.44
C ASN A 382 42.90 10.19 -4.94
N SER A 383 41.93 11.02 -5.37
CA SER A 383 42.10 12.35 -6.04
C SER A 383 40.77 12.77 -6.72
N ASN A 384 40.05 13.77 -6.22
CA ASN A 384 40.15 15.23 -6.39
C ASN A 384 39.54 15.82 -7.69
N ASN A 385 38.43 16.54 -7.47
CA ASN A 385 38.14 17.93 -7.86
C ASN A 385 37.78 18.30 -9.32
N GLY A 386 36.76 19.15 -9.46
CA GLY A 386 36.38 19.76 -10.74
C GLY A 386 35.05 20.53 -10.71
N THR A 387 34.99 21.61 -9.93
CA THR A 387 33.99 22.69 -10.01
C THR A 387 33.90 23.32 -11.39
N ASN A 388 32.69 23.72 -11.84
CA ASN A 388 32.55 25.08 -12.36
C ASN A 388 31.11 25.63 -12.28
N SER A 389 31.04 26.85 -11.77
CA SER A 389 29.86 27.70 -11.59
C SER A 389 29.70 28.64 -12.79
N GLY A 390 28.47 29.03 -13.12
CA GLY A 390 28.19 30.03 -14.14
C GLY A 390 26.86 30.74 -13.89
N THR A 391 26.94 31.82 -13.11
CA THR A 391 25.93 32.88 -12.93
C THR A 391 25.79 33.77 -14.16
N SER A 392 24.58 34.26 -14.47
CA SER A 392 24.20 35.68 -14.30
C SER A 392 22.90 36.08 -15.02
N SER A 393 22.06 36.86 -14.30
CA SER A 393 21.21 37.99 -14.71
C SER A 393 20.22 37.81 -15.87
N GLY A 394 18.94 38.22 -15.82
CA GLY A 394 18.23 39.13 -14.93
C GLY A 394 17.18 39.86 -15.78
N SER A 395 15.96 40.05 -15.29
CA SER A 395 15.04 41.13 -15.72
C SER A 395 13.71 41.01 -14.94
N SER A 396 13.37 42.12 -14.30
CA SER A 396 12.15 42.45 -13.61
C SER A 396 10.97 42.71 -14.56
N ASN A 397 9.75 42.31 -14.20
CA ASN A 397 8.61 43.22 -14.29
C ASN A 397 7.45 42.82 -13.36
N SER A 398 6.70 43.85 -12.98
CA SER A 398 5.77 43.96 -11.87
C SER A 398 4.32 43.55 -12.16
N SER A 399 3.63 43.22 -11.05
CA SER A 399 2.24 43.57 -10.69
C SER A 399 1.07 43.14 -11.59
N SER A 400 0.15 42.34 -11.02
CA SER A 400 -1.16 42.85 -10.56
C SER A 400 -1.99 41.71 -9.95
N GLU A 401 -2.44 41.92 -8.71
CA GLU A 401 -3.47 41.13 -8.04
C GLU A 401 -4.85 41.39 -8.68
N SER A 402 -5.69 40.35 -8.71
CA SER A 402 -7.14 40.52 -8.73
C SER A 402 -7.78 39.43 -7.89
N SER A 403 -8.30 39.86 -6.75
CA SER A 403 -9.21 39.17 -5.84
C SER A 403 -10.52 38.78 -6.54
N HIS A 404 -10.99 37.55 -6.39
CA HIS A 404 -12.42 37.24 -6.45
C HIS A 404 -12.79 36.07 -5.52
N SER A 405 -13.65 36.39 -4.55
CA SER A 405 -14.41 35.49 -3.70
C SER A 405 -15.62 34.93 -4.46
N ALA A 406 -15.90 33.63 -4.34
CA ALA A 406 -17.24 33.01 -4.42
C ALA A 406 -17.10 31.53 -4.02
N ALA A 407 -17.56 31.14 -2.83
CA ALA A 407 -18.91 30.61 -2.57
C ALA A 407 -19.13 29.19 -3.16
N LEU A 408 -19.11 28.21 -2.26
CA LEU A 408 -19.41 26.79 -2.46
C LEU A 408 -20.91 26.56 -2.78
N PRO A 409 -21.24 25.53 -3.56
CA PRO A 409 -22.50 24.83 -3.40
C PRO A 409 -22.28 23.40 -2.90
N ASN A 410 -23.04 23.09 -1.84
CA ASN A 410 -23.37 21.75 -1.38
C ASN A 410 -23.84 20.86 -2.54
N ALA A 411 -23.34 19.62 -2.61
CA ALA A 411 -23.98 18.56 -3.37
C ALA A 411 -23.97 17.25 -2.57
N ALA A 412 -25.17 16.70 -2.45
CA ALA A 412 -25.55 15.57 -1.63
C ALA A 412 -25.07 14.23 -2.18
N TRP A 413 -24.93 13.28 -1.26
CA TRP A 413 -24.46 11.92 -1.46
C TRP A 413 -25.52 11.03 -2.09
N PRO A 414 -25.14 10.04 -2.92
CA PRO A 414 -25.87 8.80 -3.02
C PRO A 414 -25.03 7.63 -2.51
N ALA A 415 -25.56 6.95 -1.50
CA ALA A 415 -25.09 5.67 -0.99
C ALA A 415 -25.41 4.55 -1.99
N TRP A 416 -24.43 3.67 -2.27
CA TRP A 416 -24.70 2.34 -2.84
C TRP A 416 -23.78 1.30 -2.17
N LEU A 417 -24.43 0.34 -1.51
CA LEU A 417 -23.84 -0.84 -0.88
C LEU A 417 -23.29 -1.79 -1.94
N SER A 418 -22.06 -2.27 -1.74
CA SER A 418 -21.50 -3.39 -2.49
C SER A 418 -22.06 -4.72 -1.96
N LEU A 419 -22.61 -5.53 -2.87
CA LEU A 419 -23.04 -6.90 -2.64
C LEU A 419 -21.79 -7.80 -2.56
N ALA A 420 -21.39 -8.24 -1.36
CA ALA A 420 -20.43 -9.33 -1.20
C ALA A 420 -21.17 -10.67 -1.40
N ALA A 421 -20.69 -11.46 -2.36
CA ALA A 421 -21.21 -12.78 -2.66
C ALA A 421 -20.54 -13.83 -1.76
N MET A 422 -21.38 -14.61 -1.09
CA MET A 422 -21.06 -15.77 -0.24
C MET A 422 -20.05 -16.74 -0.88
N ILE A 423 -19.16 -17.34 -0.08
CA ILE A 423 -18.88 -18.79 -0.04
C ILE A 423 -17.95 -19.14 1.15
N PRO A 424 -18.20 -20.28 1.84
CA PRO A 424 -17.39 -20.75 2.96
C PRO A 424 -16.10 -21.44 2.47
N MET A 425 -14.94 -21.05 2.99
CA MET A 425 -13.71 -21.83 2.85
C MET A 425 -13.57 -22.78 4.04
N SER A 426 -13.32 -24.06 3.74
CA SER A 426 -13.31 -25.14 4.72
C SER A 426 -12.22 -24.94 5.79
N ILE A 427 -12.67 -24.98 7.04
CA ILE A 427 -11.85 -25.15 8.25
C ILE A 427 -10.95 -26.39 8.06
N VAL A 428 -9.64 -26.18 7.96
CA VAL A 428 -8.66 -27.21 8.28
C VAL A 428 -8.06 -26.82 9.62
N LEU A 429 -8.61 -27.41 10.68
CA LEU A 429 -8.01 -27.41 12.02
C LEU A 429 -6.68 -28.15 11.96
N PHE A 430 -5.56 -27.47 12.22
CA PHE A 430 -4.84 -27.50 13.50
C PHE A 430 -3.63 -26.56 13.47
#